data_AF-A0AAN6Y022-F1
#
_entry.id   AF-A0AAN6Y022-F1
#
_cell.length_a   1.000
_cell.length_b   1.000
_cell.length_c   1.000
_cell.angle_alpha   90.00
_cell.angle_beta   90.00
_cell.angle_gamma   90.00
#
_symmetry.space_group_name_H-M   'P 1'
#
loop_
_entity.id
_entity.type
_entity.pdbx_description
1 polymer ?
#
loop_
_entity_poly.entity_id
_entity_poly.type
_entity_poly.pdbx_seq_one_letter_code
_entity_poly.pdbx_strand_id
1 'polypeptide(L)'
;MGIPYSKQINTAFDQVTPLVQTGFRVLDTIKNVSILVAVIQALNVLLLWLILLSLLGLLITVNPDLEAERQAVVTPVVEWIASWVKHRHDRKWLEMLGFVVFLGLMFGAWMGILVTREAPG
;
A
#
# COMPACT_ATOMS: atom_id res chain seq x y z
N MET A 1 -21.32 8.38 -61.03
CA MET A 1 -19.88 8.48 -60.72
C MET A 1 -19.73 9.11 -59.34
N GLY A 2 -19.55 8.26 -58.33
CA GLY A 2 -19.45 8.64 -56.92
C GLY A 2 -18.02 9.04 -56.57
N ILE A 3 -17.91 10.09 -55.76
CA ILE A 3 -16.70 10.86 -55.55
C ILE A 3 -15.64 10.02 -54.80
N PRO A 4 -14.40 9.89 -55.31
CA PRO A 4 -13.33 9.04 -54.76
C PRO A 4 -12.77 9.47 -53.39
N TYR A 5 -13.27 10.57 -52.82
CA TYR A 5 -12.81 11.11 -51.53
C TYR A 5 -13.26 10.30 -50.30
N SER A 6 -14.27 9.42 -50.40
CA SER A 6 -14.76 8.64 -49.25
C SER A 6 -13.84 7.48 -48.85
N LYS A 7 -13.14 6.87 -49.80
CA LYS A 7 -12.21 5.77 -49.51
C LYS A 7 -10.92 6.25 -48.83
N GLN A 8 -10.39 7.41 -49.24
CA GLN A 8 -9.16 7.95 -48.65
C GLN A 8 -9.37 8.44 -47.20
N ILE A 9 -10.54 9.01 -46.88
CA ILE A 9 -10.89 9.40 -45.51
C ILE A 9 -11.01 8.17 -44.61
N ASN A 10 -11.64 7.08 -45.08
CA ASN A 10 -11.77 5.86 -44.29
C ASN A 10 -10.39 5.21 -44.04
N THR A 11 -9.49 5.22 -45.03
CA THR A 11 -8.11 4.74 -44.86
C THR A 11 -7.30 5.58 -43.87
N ALA A 12 -7.53 6.89 -43.79
CA ALA A 12 -6.88 7.75 -42.79
C ALA A 12 -7.43 7.52 -41.36
N PHE A 13 -8.73 7.23 -41.22
CA PHE A 13 -9.35 6.86 -39.92
C PHE A 13 -8.94 5.46 -39.44
N ASP A 14 -8.79 4.50 -40.36
CA ASP A 14 -8.23 3.17 -40.06
C ASP A 14 -6.78 3.25 -39.53
N GLN A 15 -6.05 4.31 -39.90
CA GLN A 15 -4.66 4.52 -39.49
C GLN A 15 -4.50 5.08 -38.06
N VAL A 16 -5.49 5.82 -37.53
CA VAL A 16 -5.46 6.42 -36.17
C VAL A 16 -6.22 5.61 -35.12
N THR A 17 -7.13 4.73 -35.55
CA THR A 17 -7.83 3.77 -34.67
C THR A 17 -6.89 2.86 -33.85
N PRO A 18 -5.78 2.30 -34.38
CA PRO A 18 -4.85 1.50 -33.58
C PRO A 18 -4.11 2.33 -32.51
N LEU A 19 -3.91 3.63 -32.76
CA LEU A 19 -3.27 4.53 -31.80
C LEU A 19 -4.19 4.82 -30.60
N VAL A 20 -5.48 4.99 -30.84
CA VAL A 20 -6.50 5.16 -29.80
C VAL A 20 -6.65 3.87 -28.97
N GLN A 21 -6.65 2.70 -29.60
CA GLN A 21 -6.71 1.41 -28.88
C GLN A 21 -5.48 1.18 -28.00
N THR A 22 -4.30 1.56 -28.48
CA THR A 22 -3.06 1.50 -27.69
C THR A 22 -3.11 2.48 -26.52
N GLY A 23 -3.64 3.69 -26.72
CA GLY A 23 -3.88 4.67 -25.66
C GLY A 23 -4.82 4.14 -24.57
N PHE A 24 -5.93 3.49 -24.95
CA PHE A 24 -6.85 2.88 -23.97
C PHE A 24 -6.20 1.74 -23.18
N ARG A 25 -5.35 0.92 -23.82
CA ARG A 25 -4.62 -0.16 -23.12
C ARG A 25 -3.66 0.39 -22.06
N VAL A 26 -2.98 1.50 -22.36
CA VAL A 26 -2.09 2.16 -21.39
C VAL A 26 -2.91 2.80 -20.27
N LEU A 27 -4.04 3.44 -20.58
CA LEU A 27 -4.94 4.01 -19.57
C LEU A 27 -5.45 2.94 -18.58
N ASP A 28 -5.83 1.77 -19.10
CA ASP A 28 -6.31 0.66 -18.27
C ASP A 28 -5.18 0.07 -17.41
N THR A 29 -3.97 -0.03 -17.97
CA THR A 29 -2.78 -0.45 -17.22
C THR A 29 -2.44 0.53 -16.09
N ILE A 30 -2.45 1.84 -16.39
CA ILE A 30 -2.20 2.91 -15.40
C ILE A 30 -3.27 2.87 -14.31
N LYS A 31 -4.54 2.67 -14.66
CA LYS A 31 -5.64 2.56 -13.69
C LYS A 31 -5.42 1.39 -12.73
N ASN A 32 -5.00 0.23 -13.23
CA ASN A 32 -4.74 -0.92 -12.37
C ASN A 32 -3.53 -0.70 -11.44
N VAL A 33 -2.45 -0.12 -11.96
CA VAL A 33 -1.26 0.23 -11.16
C VAL A 33 -1.59 1.31 -10.12
N SER A 34 -2.38 2.32 -10.47
CA SER A 34 -2.72 3.40 -9.55
C SER A 34 -3.57 2.92 -8.38
N ILE A 35 -4.48 1.95 -8.60
CA ILE A 35 -5.23 1.30 -7.51
C ILE A 35 -4.28 0.57 -6.57
N LEU A 36 -3.32 -0.20 -7.09
CA LEU A 36 -2.34 -0.90 -6.27
C LEU A 36 -1.48 0.07 -5.44
N VAL A 37 -0.98 1.14 -6.06
CA VAL A 37 -0.21 2.18 -5.38
C VAL A 37 -1.05 2.88 -4.31
N ALA A 38 -2.32 3.18 -4.60
CA ALA A 38 -3.22 3.81 -3.64
C ALA A 38 -3.43 2.92 -2.39
N VAL A 39 -3.55 1.60 -2.55
CA VAL A 39 -3.66 0.66 -1.42
C VAL A 39 -2.39 0.64 -0.59
N ILE A 40 -1.22 0.55 -1.22
CA ILE A 40 0.07 0.58 -0.52
C ILE A 40 0.25 1.91 0.22
N GLN A 41 -0.11 3.02 -0.41
CA GLN A 41 -0.03 4.36 0.19
C GLN A 41 -0.97 4.49 1.39
N ALA A 42 -2.20 3.99 1.29
CA ALA A 42 -3.15 3.98 2.41
C ALA A 42 -2.60 3.18 3.60
N LEU A 43 -2.00 2.01 3.33
CA LEU A 43 -1.35 1.19 4.36
C LEU A 43 -0.15 1.92 4.98
N ASN A 44 0.64 2.62 4.18
CA ASN A 44 1.79 3.39 4.67
C ASN A 44 1.36 4.55 5.57
N VAL A 45 0.32 5.30 5.19
CA VAL A 45 -0.24 6.38 6.03
C VAL A 45 -0.75 5.82 7.37
N LEU A 46 -1.41 4.66 7.35
CA LEU A 46 -1.86 3.98 8.56
C LEU A 46 -0.68 3.61 9.48
N LEU A 47 0.39 3.02 8.90
CA LEU A 47 1.59 2.66 9.67
C LEU A 47 2.28 3.89 10.26
N LEU A 48 2.45 4.97 9.49
CA LEU A 48 3.03 6.21 9.98
C LEU A 48 2.20 6.80 11.12
N TRP A 49 0.87 6.75 11.03
CA TRP A 49 -0.01 7.20 12.09
C TRP A 49 0.14 6.37 13.37
N LEU A 50 0.24 5.04 13.25
CA LEU A 50 0.51 4.15 14.39
C LEU A 50 1.88 4.43 15.02
N ILE A 51 2.91 4.67 14.21
CA ILE A 51 4.25 5.04 14.69
C ILE A 51 4.19 6.38 15.45
N LEU A 52 3.47 7.37 14.92
CA LEU A 52 3.30 8.66 15.60
C LEU A 52 2.65 8.49 16.98
N LEU A 53 1.58 7.69 17.08
CA LEU A 53 0.95 7.38 18.36
C LEU A 53 1.91 6.67 19.32
N SER A 54 2.70 5.72 18.81
CA SER A 54 3.72 5.04 19.62
C SER A 54 4.78 6.01 20.15
N LEU A 55 5.22 6.97 19.33
CA LEU A 55 6.18 7.99 19.73
C LEU A 55 5.59 8.95 20.77
N LEU A 56 4.32 9.34 20.62
CA LEU A 56 3.61 10.15 21.62
C LEU A 56 3.49 9.40 22.95
N GLY A 57 3.12 8.12 22.92
CA GLY A 57 3.09 7.27 24.11
C GLY A 57 4.46 7.17 24.78
N LEU A 58 5.53 6.99 23.99
CA LEU A 58 6.90 6.95 24.49
C LEU A 58 7.30 8.29 25.14
N LEU A 59 6.97 9.42 24.51
CA LEU A 59 7.25 10.75 25.04
C LEU A 59 6.57 10.97 26.39
N ILE A 60 5.30 10.59 26.53
CA ILE A 60 4.55 10.67 27.79
C ILE A 60 5.16 9.73 28.85
N THR A 61 5.70 8.58 28.43
CA THR A 61 6.30 7.61 29.37
C THR A 61 7.67 8.07 29.89
N VAL A 62 8.44 8.78 29.06
CA VAL A 62 9.81 9.23 29.38
C VAL A 62 9.83 10.59 30.06
N ASN A 63 8.81 11.45 29.86
CA ASN A 63 8.77 12.78 30.45
C ASN A 63 8.23 12.75 31.90
N PRO A 64 9.06 13.03 32.92
CA PRO A 64 8.64 12.99 34.33
C PRO A 64 7.63 14.08 34.72
N ASP A 65 7.51 15.17 33.95
CA ASP A 65 6.56 16.26 34.24
C ASP A 65 5.08 15.93 33.94
N LEU A 66 4.79 14.78 33.30
CA LEU A 66 3.43 14.38 32.91
C LEU A 66 2.93 13.12 33.65
N GLU A 67 3.34 12.92 34.90
CA GLU A 67 2.97 11.73 35.69
C GLU A 67 1.45 11.52 35.85
N ALA A 68 0.67 12.61 35.97
CA ALA A 68 -0.79 12.52 36.03
C ALA A 68 -1.41 12.03 34.70
N GLU A 69 -0.93 12.53 33.55
CA GLU A 69 -1.42 12.12 32.23
C GLU A 69 -0.91 10.72 31.85
N ARG A 70 0.31 10.35 32.27
CA ARG A 70 0.86 9.01 32.11
C ARG A 70 0.00 7.97 32.83
N GLN A 71 -0.41 8.25 34.07
CA GLN A 71 -1.26 7.33 34.82
C GLN A 71 -2.66 7.19 34.20
N ALA A 72 -3.24 8.29 33.71
CA ALA A 72 -4.59 8.32 33.15
C ALA A 72 -4.68 7.73 31.73
N VAL A 73 -3.65 7.89 30.89
CA VAL A 73 -3.70 7.51 29.47
C VAL A 73 -2.84 6.29 29.15
N VAL A 74 -1.59 6.26 29.62
CA VAL A 74 -0.64 5.21 29.21
C VAL A 74 -0.89 3.90 29.94
N THR A 75 -1.11 3.94 31.26
CA THR A 75 -1.34 2.72 32.06
C THR A 75 -2.53 1.89 31.58
N PRO A 76 -3.73 2.46 31.34
CA PRO A 76 -4.86 1.66 30.89
C PRO A 76 -4.71 1.17 29.44
N VAL A 77 -4.08 1.96 28.56
CA VAL A 77 -3.86 1.55 27.16
C VAL A 77 -2.83 0.41 27.09
N VAL A 78 -1.76 0.48 27.86
CA VAL A 78 -0.74 -0.58 27.94
C VAL A 78 -1.33 -1.84 28.59
N GLU A 79 -2.14 -1.70 29.65
CA GLU A 79 -2.81 -2.84 30.28
C GLU A 79 -3.82 -3.50 29.33
N TRP A 80 -4.56 -2.70 28.55
CA TRP A 80 -5.47 -3.21 27.52
C TRP A 80 -4.73 -3.98 26.42
N ILE A 81 -3.65 -3.41 25.87
CA ILE A 81 -2.81 -4.08 24.87
C ILE A 81 -2.16 -5.35 25.46
N ALA A 82 -1.65 -5.28 26.69
CA ALA A 82 -1.05 -6.43 27.36
C ALA A 82 -2.09 -7.52 27.65
N SER A 83 -3.34 -7.16 27.95
CA SER A 83 -4.42 -8.12 28.18
C SER A 83 -4.81 -8.89 26.91
N TRP A 84 -4.76 -8.23 25.75
CA TRP A 84 -4.90 -8.85 24.43
C TRP A 84 -3.76 -9.83 24.15
N VAL A 85 -2.52 -9.43 24.41
CA VAL A 85 -1.35 -10.30 24.18
C VAL A 85 -1.32 -11.51 25.13
N LYS A 86 -1.89 -11.40 26.33
CA LYS A 86 -1.84 -12.45 27.36
C LYS A 86 -2.84 -13.59 27.14
N HIS A 87 -3.86 -13.43 26.31
CA HIS A 87 -4.79 -14.51 26.00
C HIS A 87 -4.09 -15.58 25.16
N ARG A 88 -4.06 -16.82 25.68
CA ARG A 88 -3.30 -17.95 25.10
C ARG A 88 -3.72 -18.34 23.68
N HIS A 89 -4.90 -17.89 23.24
CA HIS A 89 -5.38 -18.02 21.87
C HIS A 89 -4.73 -17.02 20.91
N ASP A 90 -4.48 -15.79 21.37
CA ASP A 90 -3.95 -14.68 20.58
C ASP A 90 -2.46 -14.82 20.27
N ARG A 91 -1.72 -15.58 21.08
CA ARG A 91 -0.29 -15.86 20.81
C ARG A 91 -0.07 -16.58 19.48
N LYS A 92 -0.92 -17.55 19.13
CA LYS A 92 -0.84 -18.24 17.82
C LYS A 92 -1.23 -17.32 16.67
N TRP A 93 -2.20 -16.44 16.91
CA TRP A 93 -2.64 -15.46 15.92
C TRP A 93 -1.56 -14.41 15.65
N LEU A 94 -0.86 -13.93 16.68
CA LEU A 94 0.27 -13.02 16.56
C LEU A 94 1.48 -13.67 15.87
N GLU A 95 1.80 -14.93 16.19
CA GLU A 95 2.83 -15.70 15.48
C GLU A 95 2.47 -15.87 14.00
N MET A 96 1.20 -16.17 13.69
CA MET A 96 0.73 -16.29 12.31
C MET A 96 0.77 -14.95 11.57
N LEU A 97 0.37 -13.85 12.21
CA LEU A 97 0.41 -12.51 11.63
C LEU A 97 1.86 -12.07 11.37
N GLY A 98 2.76 -12.32 12.31
CA GLY A 98 4.20 -12.12 12.13
C GLY A 98 4.76 -12.93 10.97
N PHE A 99 4.35 -14.19 10.83
CA PHE A 99 4.76 -15.06 9.72
C PHE A 99 4.22 -14.58 8.37
N VAL A 100 2.97 -14.11 8.31
CA VAL A 100 2.36 -13.53 7.10
C VAL A 100 3.08 -12.25 6.68
N VAL A 101 3.39 -11.37 7.63
CA VAL A 101 4.17 -10.14 7.35
C VAL A 101 5.57 -10.49 6.87
N PHE A 102 6.23 -11.45 7.53
CA PHE A 102 7.56 -11.91 7.12
C PHE A 102 7.56 -12.50 5.70
N LEU A 103 6.58 -13.37 5.38
CA LEU A 103 6.40 -13.90 4.04
C LEU A 103 6.09 -12.81 3.01
N GLY A 104 5.24 -11.84 3.36
CA GLY A 104 4.91 -10.71 2.48
C GLY A 104 6.12 -9.83 2.17
N LEU A 105 6.96 -9.55 3.17
CA LEU A 105 8.21 -8.81 2.99
C LEU A 105 9.22 -9.60 2.15
N MET A 106 9.37 -10.91 2.41
CA MET A 106 10.24 -11.79 1.63
C MET A 106 9.80 -11.88 0.16
N PHE A 107 8.51 -12.07 -0.07
CA PHE A 107 7.95 -12.18 -1.42
C PHE A 107 8.01 -10.85 -2.16
N GLY A 108 7.71 -9.74 -1.48
CA GLY A 108 7.85 -8.38 -2.04
C GLY A 108 9.30 -8.04 -2.40
N ALA A 109 10.27 -8.37 -1.53
CA ALA A 109 11.69 -8.18 -1.81
C ALA A 109 12.16 -9.07 -2.98
N TRP A 110 11.73 -10.32 -3.03
CA TRP A 110 12.04 -11.23 -4.13
C TRP A 110 11.51 -10.71 -5.47
N MET A 111 10.23 -10.33 -5.53
CA MET A 111 9.62 -9.75 -6.73
C MET A 111 10.29 -8.44 -7.13
N GLY A 112 10.65 -7.59 -6.16
CA GLY A 112 11.40 -6.36 -6.41
C GLY A 112 12.75 -6.62 -7.07
N ILE A 113 13.48 -7.65 -6.65
CA ILE A 113 14.77 -8.04 -7.25
C ILE A 113 14.58 -8.59 -8.66
N LEU A 114 13.55 -9.41 -8.91
CA LEU A 114 13.29 -9.93 -10.26
C LEU A 114 12.95 -8.81 -11.25
N VAL A 115 12.08 -7.88 -10.85
CA VAL A 115 11.70 -6.73 -11.69
C VAL A 115 12.89 -5.80 -11.95
N THR A 116 13.76 -5.55 -10.95
CA THR A 116 14.96 -4.73 -11.15
C THR A 116 16.03 -5.42 -12.00
N ARG A 117 16.06 -6.76 -12.07
CA ARG A 117 16.96 -7.49 -12.97
C ARG A 117 16.52 -7.46 -14.43
N GLU A 118 15.23 -7.27 -14.68
CA GLU A 118 14.66 -7.20 -16.04
C GLU A 118 14.56 -5.78 -16.59
N ALA A 119 14.82 -4.75 -15.78
CA ALA A 119 14.91 -3.37 -16.25
C ALA A 119 16.25 -3.15 -17.00
N PRO A 120 16.25 -2.97 -18.34
CA PRO A 120 17.46 -2.59 -19.05
C PRO A 120 17.87 -1.19 -18.62
N GLY A 121 19.12 -1.06 -18.18
CA GLY A 121 19.79 0.25 -18.01
C GLY A 121 20.00 0.95 -19.34
#